data_AF-A0A2E5GU72-F1
#
_entry.id   AF-A0A2E5GU72-F1
#
_cell.length_a   1.000
_cell.length_b   1.000
_cell.length_c   1.000
_cell.angle_alpha   90.00
_cell.angle_beta   90.00
_cell.angle_gamma   90.00
#
_symmetry.space_group_name_H-M   'P 1'
#
loop_
_entity.id
_entity.type
_entity.pdbx_description
1 polymer ?
#
loop_
_entity_poly.entity_id
_entity_poly.type
_entity_poly.pdbx_seq_one_letter_code
_entity_poly.pdbx_strand_id
1 'polypeptide(L)' 'MLFYLVIQGKKLKQIKLKKQIKYSICTCGLSKKMPFCDNSHRDYNSKNNTNYKSLKIIPDRDVEINISSSTWVNY' A
#
# COMPACT_ATOMS: atom_id res chain seq x y z
N MET A 1 29.35 -4.45 20.64
CA MET A 1 28.11 -3.66 20.77
C MET A 1 27.53 -3.42 19.37
N LEU A 2 27.48 -4.50 18.59
CA LEU A 2 26.28 -5.34 18.50
C LEU A 2 25.18 -4.52 17.82
N PHE A 3 25.10 -4.59 16.49
CA PHE A 3 24.20 -5.53 15.81
C PHE A 3 22.71 -5.38 16.20
N TYR A 4 22.33 -4.34 16.94
CA TYR A 4 21.01 -4.17 17.57
C TYR A 4 19.93 -3.58 16.67
N LEU A 5 20.27 -3.15 15.46
CA LEU A 5 19.28 -2.71 14.49
C LEU A 5 19.51 -3.42 13.16
N VAL A 6 19.65 -4.74 13.22
CA VAL A 6 19.22 -5.61 12.12
C VAL A 6 17.81 -5.17 11.76
N ILE A 7 17.71 -4.37 10.70
CA ILE A 7 16.58 -4.23 9.78
C ILE A 7 15.25 -4.42 10.51
N GLN A 8 14.60 -3.32 10.93
CA GLN A 8 13.16 -3.31 11.25
C GLN A 8 12.45 -3.97 10.06
N GLY A 9 12.17 -5.27 10.16
CA GLY A 9 11.79 -6.09 9.02
C GLY A 9 10.59 -5.45 8.36
N LYS A 10 10.69 -5.11 7.07
CA LYS A 10 9.58 -4.57 6.28
C LYS A 10 8.39 -5.52 6.48
N LYS A 11 7.44 -5.14 7.34
CA LYS A 11 6.28 -5.98 7.67
C LYS A 11 5.60 -6.29 6.36
N LEU A 12 5.40 -7.55 6.00
CA LEU A 12 4.69 -7.92 4.78
C LEU A 12 3.19 -7.99 5.08
N LYS A 13 2.34 -7.44 4.21
CA LYS A 13 0.90 -7.70 4.23
C LYS A 13 0.57 -8.73 3.19
N GLN A 14 0.00 -9.84 3.62
CA GLN A 14 -0.59 -10.82 2.72
C GLN A 14 -2.01 -10.38 2.34
N ILE A 15 -2.31 -10.32 1.05
CA ILE A 15 -3.64 -10.01 0.53
C ILE A 15 -4.07 -11.02 -0.53
N LYS A 16 -5.36 -11.35 -0.53
CA LYS A 16 -6.00 -12.24 -1.50
C LYS A 16 -6.73 -11.40 -2.55
N LEU A 17 -6.35 -11.57 -3.81
CA LEU A 17 -6.93 -10.87 -4.95
C LEU A 17 -7.70 -11.87 -5.81
N LYS A 18 -8.88 -11.46 -6.28
CA LYS A 18 -9.74 -12.26 -7.14
C LYS A 18 -9.59 -11.87 -8.61
N LYS A 19 -9.66 -12.88 -9.48
CA LYS A 19 -9.60 -12.73 -10.94
C LYS A 19 -10.52 -11.63 -11.44
N GLN A 20 -10.01 -10.78 -12.34
CA GLN A 20 -10.73 -9.69 -13.02
C GLN A 20 -11.33 -8.61 -12.09
N ILE A 21 -11.02 -8.62 -10.79
CA ILE A 21 -11.42 -7.54 -9.88
C ILE A 21 -10.33 -6.47 -9.86
N LYS A 22 -10.73 -5.20 -10.01
CA LYS A 22 -9.84 -4.05 -9.95
C LYS A 22 -9.61 -3.62 -8.51
N TYR A 23 -8.38 -3.77 -8.03
CA TYR A 23 -7.94 -3.28 -6.72
C TYR A 23 -7.17 -1.97 -6.87
N SER A 24 -7.37 -1.06 -5.92
CA SER A 24 -6.62 0.20 -5.84
C SER A 24 -5.70 0.15 -4.63
N ILE A 25 -4.39 0.13 -4.86
CA ILE A 25 -3.36 0.04 -3.82
C ILE A 25 -2.83 1.44 -3.50
N CYS A 26 -2.69 1.75 -2.21
CA CYS A 26 -2.25 3.04 -1.73
C CYS A 26 -0.74 3.21 -1.95
N THR A 27 -0.33 4.29 -2.60
CA THR A 27 1.10 4.62 -2.77
C THR A 27 1.52 5.84 -1.94
N CYS A 28 0.55 6.61 -1.41
CA CYS A 28 0.82 7.88 -0.74
C CYS A 28 1.08 7.77 0.77
N GLY A 29 0.83 6.61 1.39
CA GLY A 29 0.98 6.46 2.85
C GLY A 29 -0.17 7.01 3.69
N LEU A 30 -1.19 7.64 3.09
CA LEU A 30 -2.24 8.38 3.82
C LEU A 30 -3.54 7.59 4.05
N SER A 31 -3.71 6.43 3.41
CA SER A 31 -4.94 5.65 3.52
C SER A 31 -5.11 5.08 4.92
N LYS A 32 -6.35 5.12 5.44
CA LYS A 32 -6.74 4.45 6.69
C LYS A 32 -7.07 2.98 6.49
N LYS A 33 -7.07 2.51 5.23
CA LYS A 33 -7.40 1.13 4.82
C LYS A 33 -6.22 0.43 4.17
N MET A 34 -5.00 0.66 4.68
CA MET A 34 -3.80 0.02 4.13
C MET A 34 -3.96 -1.50 4.01
N PRO A 35 -3.53 -2.11 2.89
CA PRO A 35 -2.75 -1.53 1.79
C PRO A 35 -3.60 -0.86 0.69
N PHE A 36 -4.93 -0.86 0.82
CA PHE A 36 -5.84 -0.34 -0.19
C PHE A 36 -5.93 1.19 -0.12
N CYS A 37 -6.19 1.81 -1.28
CA CYS A 37 -6.41 3.24 -1.40
C CYS A 37 -7.86 3.59 -1.07
N ASP A 38 -8.06 4.51 -0.13
CA ASP A 38 -9.36 5.07 0.27
C ASP A 38 -9.63 6.47 -0.31
N ASN A 39 -8.77 6.95 -1.22
CA ASN A 39 -8.76 8.29 -1.83
C ASN A 39 -8.26 9.44 -0.94
N SER A 40 -7.71 9.19 0.25
CA SER A 40 -7.14 10.25 1.12
C SER A 40 -6.06 11.11 0.43
N HIS A 41 -5.43 10.60 -0.64
CA HIS A 41 -4.47 11.38 -1.44
C HIS A 41 -5.11 12.57 -2.16
N ARG A 42 -6.42 12.57 -2.43
CA ARG A 42 -7.05 13.67 -3.20
C ARG A 42 -7.00 14.98 -2.42
N ASP A 43 -7.42 14.94 -1.17
CA ASP A 43 -7.39 16.10 -0.28
C ASP A 43 -5.96 16.56 -0.02
N TYR A 44 -5.04 15.60 0.17
CA TYR A 44 -3.63 15.91 0.37
C TYR A 44 -3.02 16.56 -0.87
N ASN A 45 -3.28 16.04 -2.07
CA ASN A 45 -2.83 16.61 -3.34
C ASN A 45 -3.28 18.07 -3.47
N SER A 46 -4.57 18.36 -3.18
CA SER A 46 -5.11 19.71 -3.24
C SER A 46 -4.46 20.68 -2.25
N LYS A 47 -4.10 20.20 -1.05
CA LYS A 47 -3.50 21.05 0.01
C LYS A 47 -2.00 21.25 -0.15
N ASN A 48 -1.30 20.30 -0.76
CA ASN A 48 0.17 20.26 -0.79
C ASN A 48 0.76 20.39 -2.20
N ASN A 49 -0.06 20.66 -3.22
CA ASN A 49 0.36 20.73 -4.62
C ASN A 49 1.14 19.48 -5.06
N THR A 50 0.63 18.29 -4.71
CA THR A 50 1.20 16.99 -5.10
C THR A 50 0.27 16.23 -6.04
N ASN A 51 0.75 15.14 -6.63
CA ASN A 51 -0.02 14.35 -7.61
C ASN A 51 0.03 12.84 -7.33
N TYR A 52 -0.12 12.43 -6.08
CA TYR A 52 -0.16 11.01 -5.75
C TYR A 52 -1.36 10.31 -6.40
N LYS A 53 -1.15 9.10 -6.93
CA LYS A 53 -2.17 8.23 -7.53
C LYS A 53 -2.04 6.82 -7.01
N SER A 54 -3.16 6.11 -6.90
CA SER A 54 -3.14 4.69 -6.54
C SER A 54 -2.63 3.80 -7.68
N LEU A 55 -1.92 2.74 -7.32
CA LEU A 55 -1.59 1.65 -8.24
C LEU A 55 -2.84 0.79 -8.46
N LYS A 56 -3.14 0.43 -9.71
CA LYS A 56 -4.25 -0.47 -10.05
C LYS A 56 -3.72 -1.87 -10.32
N ILE A 57 -4.30 -2.85 -9.64
CA ILE A 57 -4.00 -4.27 -9.87
C ILE A 57 -5.29 -4.94 -10.30
N ILE A 58 -5.25 -5.63 -11.43
CA ILE A 58 -6.36 -6.43 -11.98
C ILE A 58 -5.74 -7.79 -12.32
N PRO A 59 -5.89 -8.80 -11.45
CA PRO A 59 -5.24 -10.08 -11.68
C PRO A 59 -6.01 -10.90 -12.71
N ASP A 60 -5.29 -11.70 -13.49
CA ASP A 60 -5.82 -12.61 -14.50
C ASP A 60 -6.37 -13.92 -13.89
N ARG A 61 -6.00 -14.22 -12.64
CA ARG A 61 -6.44 -15.36 -11.83
C ARG A 61 -6.56 -14.97 -10.36
N ASP A 62 -7.18 -15.84 -9.57
CA ASP A 62 -7.14 -15.71 -8.11
C ASP A 62 -5.69 -15.87 -7.64
N VAL A 63 -5.19 -14.90 -6.87
CA VAL A 63 -3.79 -14.87 -6.42
C VAL A 63 -3.68 -14.30 -5.02
N GLU A 64 -2.79 -14.88 -4.23
CA GLU A 64 -2.40 -14.34 -2.93
C GLU A 64 -0.99 -13.77 -3.04
N ILE A 65 -0.83 -12.51 -2.64
CA ILE A 65 0.44 -11.79 -2.77
C ILE A 65 0.84 -11.17 -1.44
N ASN A 66 2.15 -11.13 -1.19
CA ASN A 66 2.74 -10.35 -0.11
C ASN A 66 3.19 -9.00 -0.66
N ILE A 67 2.70 -7.92 -0.06
CA ILE A 67 3.07 -6.56 -0.44
C ILE A 67 3.53 -5.76 0.78
N SER A 68 4.41 -4.80 0.54
CA SER A 68 4.86 -3.86 1.56
C SER A 68 5.19 -2.51 0.92
N SER A 69 5.11 -1.46 1.73
CA SER A 69 5.64 -0.13 1.41
C SER A 69 6.27 0.43 2.66
N SER A 70 7.39 1.15 2.52
CA SER A 70 8.01 1.87 3.64
C SER A 70 7.11 2.94 4.25
N THR A 71 6.11 3.42 3.49
CA THR A 71 5.15 4.44 3.93
C THR A 71 3.89 3.86 4.59
N TRP A 72 3.73 2.53 4.61
CA TRP A 72 2.58 1.88 5.27
C TRP A 72 2.95 1.53 6.71
N VAL A 73 2.74 2.49 7.60
CA VAL A 73 2.88 2.30 9.04
C VAL A 73 1.59 1.68 9.62
N ASN A 74 1.75 0.68 10.48
CA ASN A 74 0.72 0.15 11.40
C ASN A 74 -0.47 -0.63 10.79
N TYR A 75 -0.22 -1.71 10.04
CA TYR A 75 -1.25 -2.72 9.67
C TYR A 75 -1.05 -4.10 10.28
#